data_AF-A0A0K8U6B3-F1
#
_entry.id   AF-A0A0K8U6B3-F1
#
_cell.length_a   1.000
_cell.length_b   1.000
_cell.length_c   1.000
_cell.angle_alpha   90.00
_cell.angle_beta   90.00
_cell.angle_gamma   90.00
#
_symmetry.space_group_name_H-M   'P 1'
#
loop_
_entity.id
_entity.type
_entity.pdbx_description
1 polymer ?
#
loop_
_entity_poly.entity_id
_entity_poly.type
_entity_poly.pdbx_seq_one_letter_code
_entity_poly.pdbx_strand_id
1 'polypeptide(L)'
;MIMKLFILTGTLPSAFSLKHISLIQCLCIFIFHFSWTQQYKSNMILVNLRKDAKSGEIKTENHLLPTGGFFNIISSPHMLFEVVMYLAILGLLPTSNTWLLVVIWVFVNQLANALLTHKWYKENFKNYPRNRKALIPFIL
;
A
#
# COMPACT_ATOMS: atom_id res chain seq x y z
N MET A 1 6.09 36.25 25.46
CA MET A 1 4.61 36.32 25.57
C MET A 1 4.01 35.62 24.34
N ILE A 2 4.31 34.33 24.15
CA ILE A 2 3.55 33.19 24.68
C ILE A 2 2.05 33.33 24.35
N MET A 3 1.62 32.50 23.40
CA MET A 3 0.28 31.92 23.34
C MET A 3 -0.87 32.88 23.00
N LYS A 4 -0.91 33.35 21.74
CA LYS A 4 -2.21 33.50 21.06
C LYS A 4 -2.69 32.10 20.67
N LEU A 5 -3.21 31.40 21.68
CA LEU A 5 -4.12 30.27 21.52
C LEU A 5 -5.29 30.81 20.67
N PHE A 6 -5.26 30.52 19.38
CA PHE A 6 -6.36 30.85 18.48
C PHE A 6 -7.50 29.91 18.85
N ILE A 7 -8.33 30.40 19.76
CA ILE A 7 -9.64 29.88 20.13
C ILE A 7 -10.45 29.75 18.84
N LEU A 8 -10.46 28.56 18.26
CA LEU A 8 -11.47 28.13 17.30
C LEU A 8 -12.47 27.25 18.06
N THR A 9 -13.58 27.87 18.42
CA THR A 9 -14.92 27.25 18.50
C THR A 9 -15.09 26.01 19.40
N GLY A 10 -15.35 26.26 20.70
CA GLY A 10 -16.66 26.01 21.34
C GLY A 10 -17.32 24.61 21.31
N THR A 11 -16.68 23.55 20.85
CA THR A 11 -17.19 22.18 21.06
C THR A 11 -16.11 21.36 21.75
N LEU A 12 -16.42 20.86 22.96
CA LEU A 12 -15.64 19.76 23.53
C LEU A 12 -15.62 18.65 22.47
N PRO A 13 -14.46 18.02 22.17
CA PRO A 13 -14.45 16.87 21.29
C PRO A 13 -15.44 15.86 21.87
N SER A 14 -16.42 15.47 21.06
CA SER A 14 -17.41 14.47 21.44
C SER A 14 -16.66 13.28 22.03
N ALA A 15 -17.07 12.81 23.22
CA ALA A 15 -16.44 11.64 23.84
C ALA A 15 -16.42 10.50 22.80
N PHE A 16 -15.25 9.88 22.62
CA PHE A 16 -15.10 8.76 21.70
C PHE A 16 -16.14 7.69 22.06
N SER A 17 -17.11 7.49 21.18
CA SER A 17 -18.26 6.61 21.40
C SER A 17 -18.36 5.62 20.26
N LEU A 18 -18.23 4.34 20.60
CA LEU A 18 -18.33 3.22 19.66
C LEU A 18 -19.71 3.15 18.98
N LYS A 19 -20.74 3.83 19.51
CA LYS A 19 -22.08 3.88 18.92
C LYS A 19 -22.17 4.67 17.61
N HIS A 20 -21.18 5.51 17.30
CA HIS A 20 -21.16 6.31 16.08
C HIS A 20 -20.31 5.72 14.95
N ILE A 21 -19.78 4.50 15.12
CA ILE A 21 -19.01 3.84 14.06
C ILE A 21 -19.97 3.33 13.00
N SER A 22 -19.87 3.87 11.78
CA SER A 22 -20.68 3.43 10.66
C SER A 22 -20.17 2.09 10.11
N LEU A 23 -21.05 1.32 9.47
CA LEU A 23 -20.66 0.11 8.74
C LEU A 23 -19.55 0.39 7.71
N ILE A 24 -19.61 1.56 7.07
CA ILE A 24 -18.58 2.00 6.11
C ILE A 24 -17.22 2.13 6.82
N GLN A 25 -17.17 2.73 8.00
CA GLN A 25 -15.93 2.84 8.77
C GLN A 25 -15.38 1.47 9.18
N CYS A 26 -16.24 0.55 9.61
CA CYS A 26 -15.84 -0.83 9.90
C CYS A 26 -15.23 -1.52 8.66
N LEU A 27 -15.87 -1.36 7.49
CA LEU A 27 -15.37 -1.90 6.22
C LEU A 27 -14.03 -1.27 5.83
N CYS A 28 -13.88 0.06 5.95
CA CYS A 28 -12.63 0.74 5.69
C CYS A 28 -11.50 0.26 6.62
N ILE A 29 -11.77 0.12 7.92
CA ILE A 29 -10.79 -0.41 8.89
C ILE A 29 -10.39 -1.84 8.50
N PHE A 30 -11.34 -2.69 8.14
CA PHE A 30 -11.06 -4.05 7.69
C PHE A 30 -10.19 -4.08 6.44
N ILE A 31 -10.56 -3.30 5.40
CA ILE A 31 -9.81 -3.20 4.14
C ILE A 31 -8.39 -2.69 4.39
N PHE A 32 -8.23 -1.70 5.29
CA PHE A 32 -6.93 -1.18 5.67
C PHE A 32 -6.05 -2.27 6.28
N HIS A 33 -6.55 -3.00 7.29
CA HIS A 33 -5.78 -4.07 7.95
C HIS A 33 -5.45 -5.23 7.01
N PHE A 34 -6.39 -5.60 6.14
CA PHE A 34 -6.15 -6.60 5.11
C PHE A 34 -5.03 -6.15 4.17
N SER A 35 -5.12 -4.93 3.64
CA SER A 35 -4.14 -4.37 2.71
C SER A 35 -2.77 -4.22 3.35
N TRP A 36 -2.69 -3.72 4.59
CA TRP A 36 -1.47 -3.67 5.38
C TRP A 36 -0.80 -5.04 5.50
N THR A 37 -1.58 -6.07 5.84
CA THR A 37 -1.08 -7.44 5.97
C THR A 37 -0.51 -7.96 4.66
N GLN A 38 -1.17 -7.69 3.53
CA GLN A 38 -0.70 -8.13 2.22
C GLN A 38 0.51 -7.34 1.73
N GLN A 39 0.57 -6.03 2.02
CA GLN A 39 1.75 -5.22 1.75
C GLN A 39 2.95 -5.72 2.55
N TYR A 40 2.78 -5.95 3.85
CA TYR A 40 3.81 -6.50 4.72
C TYR A 40 4.34 -7.84 4.19
N LYS A 41 3.44 -8.79 3.87
CA LYS A 41 3.81 -10.09 3.29
C LYS A 41 4.58 -9.92 1.97
N SER A 42 4.16 -8.99 1.12
CA SER A 42 4.84 -8.70 -0.15
C SER A 42 6.27 -8.17 0.07
N ASN A 43 6.45 -7.26 1.03
CA ASN A 43 7.75 -6.73 1.38
C ASN A 43 8.65 -7.80 2.01
N MET A 44 8.08 -8.66 2.86
CA MET A 44 8.82 -9.80 3.44
C MET A 44 9.32 -10.77 2.37
N ILE A 45 8.53 -11.03 1.31
CA ILE A 45 9.01 -11.82 0.16
C ILE A 45 10.23 -11.14 -0.48
N LEU A 46 10.18 -9.83 -0.74
CA LEU A 46 11.30 -9.09 -1.34
C LEU A 46 12.55 -9.11 -0.47
N VAL A 47 12.39 -8.96 0.84
CA VAL A 47 13.50 -9.04 1.82
C VAL A 47 14.12 -10.44 1.82
N ASN A 48 13.27 -11.46 1.87
CA ASN A 48 13.73 -12.85 1.96
C ASN A 48 14.38 -13.36 0.66
N LEU A 49 14.16 -12.71 -0.49
CA LEU A 49 14.92 -13.00 -1.71
C LEU A 49 16.41 -12.72 -1.53
N ARG A 50 16.78 -11.74 -0.70
CA ARG A 50 18.16 -11.28 -0.52
C ARG A 50 18.85 -11.89 0.69
N LYS A 51 18.10 -12.49 1.61
CA LYS A 51 18.62 -13.02 2.88
C LYS A 51 18.83 -14.53 2.84
N ASP A 52 19.84 -15.00 3.57
CA ASP A 52 19.95 -16.41 3.89
C ASP A 52 18.93 -16.81 4.97
N ALA A 53 18.23 -17.93 4.78
CA ALA A 53 17.16 -18.36 5.67
C ALA A 53 17.65 -18.82 7.05
N LYS A 54 18.93 -19.22 7.19
CA LYS A 54 19.51 -19.69 8.44
C LYS A 54 20.23 -18.57 9.20
N SER A 55 21.06 -17.78 8.51
CA SER A 55 21.83 -16.71 9.17
C SER A 55 21.10 -15.37 9.23
N GLY A 56 20.13 -15.11 8.34
CA GLY A 56 19.45 -13.82 8.24
C GLY A 56 20.29 -12.71 7.60
N GLU A 57 21.53 -13.01 7.20
CA GLU A 57 22.45 -12.09 6.53
C GLU A 57 22.10 -11.91 5.05
N ILE A 58 22.50 -10.77 4.48
CA ILE A 58 22.29 -10.48 3.06
C ILE A 58 23.25 -11.34 2.24
N LYS A 59 22.71 -12.30 1.49
CA LYS A 59 23.46 -13.19 0.60
C LYS A 59 23.73 -12.55 -0.77
N THR A 60 22.85 -11.65 -1.22
CA THR A 60 23.00 -11.01 -2.53
C THR A 60 22.29 -9.66 -2.60
N GLU A 61 22.87 -8.73 -3.34
CA GLU A 61 22.28 -7.45 -3.70
C GLU A 61 21.65 -7.46 -5.11
N ASN A 62 21.81 -8.58 -5.83
CA ASN A 62 21.25 -8.72 -7.17
C ASN A 62 19.73 -8.64 -7.12
N HIS A 63 19.15 -8.08 -8.17
CA HIS A 63 17.70 -8.10 -8.35
C HIS A 63 17.26 -9.52 -8.72
N LEU A 64 16.34 -10.06 -7.94
CA LEU A 64 15.78 -11.39 -8.13
C LEU A 64 14.30 -11.28 -8.47
N LEU A 65 13.77 -12.29 -9.16
CA LEU A 65 12.36 -12.33 -9.54
C LEU A 65 11.52 -12.82 -8.34
N PRO A 66 10.66 -11.98 -7.74
CA PRO A 66 9.78 -12.42 -6.67
C PRO A 66 8.73 -13.41 -7.16
N THR A 67 8.45 -14.41 -6.32
CA THR A 67 7.41 -15.43 -6.52
C THR A 67 6.66 -15.67 -5.20
N GLY A 68 5.44 -16.21 -5.29
CA GLY A 68 4.59 -16.45 -4.13
C GLY A 68 3.61 -15.32 -3.83
N GLY A 69 2.50 -15.67 -3.17
CA GLY A 69 1.41 -14.74 -2.87
C GLY A 69 0.91 -14.00 -4.13
N PHE A 70 0.66 -12.69 -3.98
CA PHE A 70 0.19 -11.85 -5.09
C PHE A 70 1.25 -11.60 -6.17
N PHE A 71 2.54 -11.89 -5.92
CA PHE A 71 3.55 -11.83 -6.98
C PHE A 71 3.26 -12.84 -8.10
N ASN A 72 2.47 -13.87 -7.86
CA ASN A 72 2.09 -14.81 -8.92
C ASN A 72 1.18 -14.15 -9.99
N ILE A 73 0.49 -13.06 -9.64
CA ILE A 73 -0.53 -12.41 -10.48
C ILE A 73 -0.05 -11.01 -10.94
N ILE A 74 0.62 -10.26 -10.07
CA ILE A 74 1.07 -8.89 -10.33
C ILE A 74 2.54 -8.69 -9.95
N SER A 75 3.18 -7.68 -10.54
CA SER A 75 4.63 -7.42 -10.37
C SER A 75 4.94 -6.73 -9.07
N SER A 76 4.07 -5.80 -8.67
CA SER A 76 4.29 -4.93 -7.52
C SER A 76 3.08 -4.95 -6.60
N PRO A 77 2.76 -6.10 -5.96
CA PRO A 77 1.63 -6.20 -5.04
C PRO A 77 1.71 -5.24 -3.86
N HIS A 78 2.90 -4.98 -3.33
CA HIS A 78 3.10 -4.01 -2.24
C HIS A 78 2.63 -2.59 -2.62
N MET A 79 2.81 -2.19 -3.89
CA MET A 79 2.35 -0.90 -4.42
C MET A 79 0.81 -0.87 -4.54
N LEU A 80 0.21 -1.97 -5.01
CA LEU A 80 -1.26 -2.08 -5.09
C LEU A 80 -1.89 -1.93 -3.71
N PHE A 81 -1.39 -2.69 -2.72
CA PHE A 81 -1.94 -2.65 -1.38
C PHE A 81 -1.68 -1.32 -0.68
N GLU A 82 -0.64 -0.57 -1.05
CA GLU A 82 -0.47 0.80 -0.61
C GLU A 82 -1.63 1.68 -1.07
N VAL A 83 -1.93 1.66 -2.36
CA VAL A 83 -3.05 2.42 -2.93
C VAL A 83 -4.37 2.07 -2.20
N VAL A 84 -4.63 0.77 -1.98
CA VAL A 84 -5.86 0.32 -1.29
C VAL A 84 -5.91 0.80 0.16
N MET A 85 -4.77 0.84 0.88
CA MET A 85 -4.72 1.43 2.23
C MET A 85 -5.08 2.92 2.22
N TYR A 86 -4.53 3.69 1.29
CA TYR A 86 -4.83 5.13 1.21
C TYR A 86 -6.29 5.39 0.79
N LEU A 87 -6.87 4.56 -0.08
CA LEU A 87 -8.30 4.59 -0.39
C LEU A 87 -9.16 4.29 0.84
N ALA A 88 -8.74 3.34 1.68
CA ALA A 88 -9.43 3.04 2.94
C ALA A 88 -9.37 4.22 3.92
N ILE A 89 -8.23 4.92 4.02
CA ILE A 89 -8.11 6.15 4.83
C ILE A 89 -9.03 7.25 4.30
N LEU A 90 -9.12 7.44 2.98
CA LEU A 90 -10.05 8.40 2.38
C LEU A 90 -11.50 8.06 2.71
N GLY A 91 -11.87 6.78 2.74
CA GLY A 91 -13.19 6.34 3.19
C GLY A 91 -13.48 6.63 4.67
N LEU A 92 -12.45 6.70 5.52
CA LEU A 92 -12.57 7.13 6.91
C LEU A 92 -12.67 8.66 7.05
N LEU A 93 -12.09 9.41 6.09
CA LEU A 93 -12.01 10.87 6.10
C LEU A 93 -12.59 11.48 4.80
N PRO A 94 -13.85 11.16 4.43
CA PRO A 94 -14.38 11.42 3.08
C PRO A 94 -14.55 12.90 2.75
N THR A 95 -14.61 13.78 3.76
CA THR A 95 -14.77 15.23 3.58
C THR A 95 -13.44 15.97 3.49
N SER A 96 -12.31 15.27 3.58
CA SER A 96 -10.99 15.90 3.54
C SER A 96 -10.45 15.98 2.11
N ASN A 97 -10.46 17.20 1.55
CA ASN A 97 -9.81 17.49 0.27
C ASN A 97 -8.31 17.18 0.30
N THR A 98 -7.65 17.36 1.45
CA THR A 98 -6.24 17.01 1.64
C THR A 98 -6.00 15.53 1.40
N TRP A 99 -6.80 14.65 2.02
CA TRP A 99 -6.65 13.21 1.83
C TRP A 99 -6.98 12.74 0.41
N LEU A 100 -7.92 13.40 -0.27
CA LEU A 100 -8.18 13.12 -1.68
C LEU A 100 -6.93 13.39 -2.55
N LEU A 101 -6.27 14.53 -2.35
CA LEU A 101 -5.03 14.86 -3.06
C LEU A 101 -3.90 13.87 -2.75
N VAL A 102 -3.78 13.45 -1.48
CA VAL A 102 -2.81 12.43 -1.08
C VAL A 102 -3.06 11.10 -1.78
N VAL A 103 -4.31 10.64 -1.85
CA VAL A 103 -4.67 9.39 -2.56
C VAL A 103 -4.31 9.48 -4.04
N ILE A 104 -4.66 10.59 -4.70
CA ILE A 104 -4.34 10.79 -6.13
C ILE A 104 -2.82 10.75 -6.34
N TRP A 105 -2.07 11.45 -5.50
CA TRP A 105 -0.61 11.44 -5.54
C TRP A 105 -0.02 10.03 -5.38
N VAL A 106 -0.44 9.32 -4.32
CA VAL A 106 0.01 7.94 -4.06
C VAL A 106 -0.35 7.02 -5.22
N PHE A 107 -1.58 7.10 -5.74
CA PHE A 107 -2.03 6.29 -6.85
C PHE A 107 -1.17 6.51 -8.10
N VAL A 108 -0.96 7.76 -8.51
CA VAL A 108 -0.17 8.08 -9.70
C VAL A 108 1.28 7.62 -9.53
N ASN A 109 1.89 7.88 -8.37
CA ASN A 109 3.27 7.48 -8.10
C ASN A 109 3.43 5.95 -8.11
N GLN A 110 2.54 5.23 -7.42
CA GLN A 110 2.58 3.77 -7.36
C GLN A 110 2.27 3.12 -8.70
N LEU A 111 1.37 3.71 -9.49
CA LEU A 111 1.10 3.27 -10.85
C LEU A 111 2.32 3.41 -11.76
N ALA A 112 2.95 4.59 -11.77
CA ALA A 112 4.14 4.84 -12.57
C ALA A 112 5.28 3.88 -12.18
N ASN A 113 5.55 3.73 -10.88
CA ASN A 113 6.60 2.83 -10.38
C ASN A 113 6.32 1.36 -10.71
N ALA A 114 5.06 0.91 -10.62
CA ALA A 114 4.70 -0.45 -10.95
C ALA A 114 4.87 -0.75 -12.44
N LEU A 115 4.52 0.20 -13.32
CA LEU A 115 4.73 0.07 -14.77
C LEU A 115 6.22 0.00 -15.13
N LEU A 116 7.03 0.88 -14.55
CA LEU A 116 8.48 0.88 -14.76
C LEU A 116 9.11 -0.42 -14.25
N THR A 117 8.71 -0.86 -13.06
CA THR A 117 9.17 -2.13 -12.47
C THR A 117 8.77 -3.32 -13.32
N HIS A 118 7.54 -3.36 -13.81
CA HIS A 118 7.03 -4.41 -14.68
C HIS A 118 7.80 -4.48 -16.02
N LYS A 119 8.03 -3.32 -16.64
CA LYS A 119 8.84 -3.20 -17.87
C LYS A 119 10.26 -3.70 -17.62
N TRP A 120 10.89 -3.22 -16.55
CA TRP A 120 12.24 -3.64 -16.18
C TRP A 120 12.32 -5.15 -15.96
N TYR A 121 11.36 -5.76 -15.27
CA TYR A 121 11.33 -7.22 -15.10
C TYR A 121 11.23 -7.97 -16.43
N LYS A 122 10.41 -7.50 -17.38
CA LYS A 122 10.28 -8.10 -18.71
C LYS A 122 11.57 -8.02 -19.53
N GLU A 123 12.32 -6.93 -19.40
CA GLU A 123 13.58 -6.73 -20.14
C GLU A 123 14.73 -7.52 -19.54
N ASN A 124 14.75 -7.72 -18.22
CA ASN A 124 15.88 -8.32 -17.50
C ASN A 124 15.73 -9.83 -17.23
N PHE A 125 14.49 -10.35 -17.18
CA PHE A 125 14.25 -11.78 -16.91
C PHE A 125 13.67 -12.50 -18.13
N LYS A 126 14.48 -13.36 -18.75
CA LYS A 126 14.06 -14.20 -19.90
C LYS A 126 12.83 -15.06 -19.59
N ASN A 127 12.69 -15.53 -18.36
CA ASN A 127 11.60 -16.41 -17.91
C ASN A 127 10.50 -15.66 -17.14
N TYR A 128 10.30 -14.38 -17.44
CA TYR A 128 9.27 -13.58 -16.78
C TYR A 128 7.84 -14.10 -17.10
N PRO A 129 6.94 -14.30 -16.12
CA PRO A 129 5.61 -14.85 -16.37
C PRO A 129 4.76 -13.93 -17.26
N ARG A 130 4.33 -14.43 -18.42
CA ARG A 130 3.58 -13.65 -19.43
C ARG A 130 2.22 -13.14 -18.93
N ASN A 131 1.59 -13.87 -18.02
CA ASN A 131 0.27 -13.51 -17.48
C ASN A 131 0.34 -12.52 -16.31
N ARG A 132 1.55 -12.24 -15.79
CA ARG A 132 1.73 -11.30 -14.68
C ARG A 132 1.46 -9.88 -15.16
N LYS A 133 0.68 -9.12 -14.38
CA LYS A 133 0.34 -7.71 -14.63
C LYS A 133 1.23 -6.77 -13.82
N ALA A 134 1.23 -5.48 -14.11
CA ALA A 134 2.06 -4.51 -13.40
C ALA A 134 1.53 -4.25 -11.99
N LEU A 135 0.26 -3.84 -11.86
CA LEU A 135 -0.34 -3.37 -10.62
C LEU A 135 -1.74 -3.91 -10.39
N ILE A 136 -2.65 -3.79 -11.37
CA ILE A 136 -4.06 -4.16 -11.21
C ILE A 136 -4.27 -5.54 -11.81
N PRO A 137 -4.69 -6.55 -11.01
CA PRO A 137 -4.94 -7.89 -11.52
C PRO A 137 -5.88 -7.87 -12.73
N PHE A 138 -5.52 -8.64 -13.76
CA PHE A 138 -6.29 -8.83 -15.00
C PHE A 138 -6.46 -7.58 -15.89
N ILE A 139 -6.11 -6.39 -15.43
CA ILE A 139 -6.27 -5.14 -16.19
C ILE A 139 -4.89 -4.64 -16.65
N LEU A 140 -4.01 -4.32 -15.70
CA LEU A 140 -2.77 -3.56 -15.97
C LEU A 140 -1.58 -4.09 -15.19
#